data_AF-A0A2N4XU64-F1
#
_entry.id   AF-A0A2N4XU64-F1
#
_cell.length_a   1.000
_cell.length_b   1.000
_cell.length_c   1.000
_cell.angle_alpha   90.00
_cell.angle_beta   90.00
_cell.angle_gamma   90.00
#
_symmetry.space_group_name_H-M   'P 1'
#
loop_
_entity.id
_entity.type
_entity.pdbx_description
1 polymer ?
#
loop_
_entity_poly.entity_id
_entity_poly.type
_entity_poly.pdbx_seq_one_letter_code
_entity_poly.pdbx_strand_id
1 'polypeptide(L)'
;MSLSFYWHDYETFGISTRRDRPAQFAGIRTDAELNEIGAPLMIYCQPAPDYLPDPESCLLTGILPQTCLAQGVPEAEFAAIIERELGEPGTIGLGYNTIRFDDEVTRHLFWRNLIDPYAREWQNDCGRWDLLDVVRTVYALRPEGIEWPKHEDGRPSFKLEHLSKANGLLHEAAHDALSDVRATIALARLIREKQPRLWDFCLKLRKKDAVAAEIDLLNPKPFLHISGMFGPERGCLAICWPLAQHPTNKNEIIVWDLAADPSELAGLDADTIRLRMFTKTDELPEGMSRLPIKTIHINKSPIAISNLKVLDAATAAKWGVDFALVEQHAAAARALPPLAAKWAAVFQRPAGADRADVDEDLYGGFVGNGDRKKLNELRGLDPVELGQTPISFQDERLEEILFRYRARNFPHTLTEDELQRWETHRVACLHEGAGPRDLMSFFEKIDALSETVDERGEEILGALYDYAESIAPPAP
;
A
#
# COMPACT_ATOMS: atom_id res chain seq x y z
N MET A 1 25.49 -5.97 12.15
CA MET A 1 24.39 -5.11 12.63
C MET A 1 23.23 -6.01 12.98
N SER A 2 22.50 -5.72 14.06
CA SER A 2 21.35 -6.53 14.52
C SER A 2 20.10 -6.17 13.75
N LEU A 3 19.21 -7.15 13.56
CA LEU A 3 17.88 -6.94 12.99
C LEU A 3 17.06 -5.98 13.88
N SER A 4 16.41 -4.98 13.29
CA SER A 4 15.44 -4.13 13.98
C SER A 4 14.14 -4.02 13.20
N PHE A 5 13.05 -3.72 13.89
CA PHE A 5 11.78 -3.35 13.27
C PHE A 5 11.61 -1.84 13.33
N TYR A 6 11.10 -1.24 12.26
CA TYR A 6 10.64 0.15 12.28
C TYR A 6 9.14 0.16 12.00
N TRP A 7 8.37 0.33 13.07
CA TRP A 7 6.92 0.37 13.07
C TRP A 7 6.48 1.76 12.64
N HIS A 8 5.65 1.88 11.62
CA HIS A 8 5.21 3.18 11.12
C HIS A 8 3.77 3.18 10.64
N ASP A 9 3.21 4.39 10.57
CA ASP A 9 1.88 4.68 10.09
C ASP A 9 1.83 6.11 9.54
N TYR A 10 0.99 6.35 8.54
CA TYR A 10 0.71 7.66 7.99
C TYR A 10 -0.74 8.06 8.22
N GLU A 11 -0.94 9.33 8.56
CA GLU A 11 -2.18 10.02 8.26
C GLU A 11 -2.00 10.81 6.96
N THR A 12 -2.95 10.68 6.03
CA THR A 12 -2.88 11.29 4.70
C THR A 12 -4.06 12.22 4.44
N PHE A 13 -3.87 13.18 3.55
CA PHE A 13 -4.93 14.07 3.08
C PHE A 13 -5.87 13.39 2.05
N GLY A 14 -5.89 12.08 1.97
CA GLY A 14 -6.75 11.35 1.03
C GLY A 14 -6.33 9.89 0.85
N ILE A 15 -7.23 9.09 0.30
CA ILE A 15 -7.07 7.64 0.16
C ILE A 15 -6.23 7.21 -1.06
N SER A 16 -5.96 8.12 -2.00
CA SER A 16 -5.17 7.79 -3.19
C SER A 16 -3.69 7.87 -2.85
N THR A 17 -3.04 6.72 -2.64
CA THR A 17 -1.59 6.63 -2.38
C THR A 17 -0.72 7.23 -3.50
N ARG A 18 -1.32 7.41 -4.68
CA ARG A 18 -0.67 7.93 -5.88
C ARG A 18 -0.75 9.46 -5.98
N ARG A 19 -1.89 10.03 -5.61
CA ARG A 19 -2.25 11.44 -5.86
C ARG A 19 -2.27 12.29 -4.60
N ASP A 20 -2.70 11.72 -3.49
CA ASP A 20 -2.82 12.41 -2.21
C ASP A 20 -1.48 12.54 -1.48
N ARG A 21 -1.42 13.53 -0.59
CA ARG A 21 -0.20 13.90 0.13
C ARG A 21 -0.24 13.38 1.57
N PRO A 22 0.90 12.95 2.13
CA PRO A 22 0.98 12.65 3.56
C PRO A 22 0.73 13.93 4.37
N ALA A 23 0.04 13.79 5.49
CA ALA A 23 -0.19 14.87 6.44
C ALA A 23 0.69 14.71 7.68
N GLN A 24 0.75 13.48 8.23
CA GLN A 24 1.55 13.11 9.39
C GLN A 24 2.24 11.77 9.15
N PHE A 25 3.42 11.59 9.75
CA PHE A 25 4.08 10.30 9.86
C PHE A 25 4.47 10.07 11.31
N ALA A 26 4.21 8.86 11.82
CA ALA A 26 4.74 8.40 13.08
C ALA A 26 5.55 7.12 12.89
N GLY A 27 6.57 6.94 13.74
CA GLY A 27 7.29 5.68 13.78
C GLY A 27 8.05 5.43 15.07
N ILE A 28 8.21 4.14 15.38
CA ILE A 28 8.92 3.64 16.54
C ILE A 28 9.86 2.53 16.08
N ARG A 29 11.13 2.59 16.49
CA ARG A 29 12.08 1.50 16.28
C ARG A 29 12.01 0.52 17.44
N THR A 30 12.12 -0.77 17.16
CA THR A 30 12.29 -1.81 18.19
C THR A 30 13.42 -2.78 17.83
N ASP A 31 13.97 -3.44 18.85
CA ASP A 31 14.79 -4.65 18.65
C ASP A 31 13.94 -5.83 18.14
N ALA A 32 14.59 -6.98 17.90
CA ALA A 32 13.93 -8.21 17.45
C ALA A 32 12.97 -8.80 18.51
N GLU A 33 13.16 -8.43 19.78
CA GLU A 33 12.33 -8.80 20.92
C GLU A 33 11.12 -7.88 21.12
N LEU A 34 10.98 -6.84 20.28
CA LEU A 34 9.93 -5.84 20.30
C LEU A 34 10.07 -4.81 21.44
N ASN A 35 11.27 -4.59 21.98
CA ASN A 35 11.54 -3.50 22.93
C ASN A 35 11.87 -2.21 22.16
N GLU A 36 11.29 -1.08 22.58
CA GLU A 36 11.52 0.22 21.93
C GLU A 36 12.99 0.66 22.01
N ILE A 37 13.51 1.17 20.90
CA ILE A 37 14.87 1.73 20.77
C ILE A 37 14.73 3.21 20.41
N GLY A 38 15.37 4.08 21.19
CA GLY A 38 15.36 5.52 20.92
C GLY A 38 14.02 6.18 21.22
N ALA A 39 13.86 7.42 20.74
CA ALA A 39 12.62 8.17 20.87
C ALA A 39 11.68 7.87 19.69
N PRO A 40 10.35 7.91 19.90
CA PRO A 40 9.40 7.89 18.79
C PRO A 40 9.62 9.10 17.87
N LEU A 41 9.44 8.90 16.56
CA LEU A 41 9.34 9.95 15.58
C LEU A 41 7.86 10.28 15.34
N MET A 42 7.51 11.57 15.37
CA MET A 42 6.21 12.06 14.91
C MET A 42 6.44 13.42 14.27
N ILE A 43 6.09 13.55 12.99
CA ILE A 43 6.31 14.75 12.17
C ILE A 43 5.13 15.00 11.25
N TYR A 44 4.86 16.28 10.96
CA TYR A 44 3.88 16.68 9.95
C TYR A 44 4.57 17.07 8.63
N CYS A 45 3.88 16.89 7.52
CA CYS A 45 4.34 17.29 6.19
C CYS A 45 3.56 18.51 5.71
N GLN A 46 4.25 19.57 5.31
CA GLN A 46 3.63 20.75 4.73
C GLN A 46 3.04 20.41 3.34
N PRO A 47 1.74 20.65 3.08
CA PRO A 47 1.20 20.53 1.73
C PRO A 47 1.70 21.67 0.85
N ALA A 48 2.07 21.35 -0.39
CA ALA A 48 2.47 22.33 -1.39
C ALA A 48 1.24 23.10 -1.95
N PRO A 49 1.41 24.36 -2.43
CA PRO A 49 0.29 25.23 -2.82
C PRO A 49 -0.34 24.89 -4.19
N ASP A 50 -0.13 23.67 -4.68
CA ASP A 50 -0.73 23.08 -5.88
C ASP A 50 -1.72 21.94 -5.54
N TYR A 51 -2.08 21.77 -4.27
CA TYR A 51 -2.86 20.62 -3.78
C TYR A 51 -3.99 21.03 -2.82
N LEU A 52 -5.15 20.37 -2.98
CA LEU A 52 -6.28 20.42 -2.04
C LEU A 52 -6.47 19.04 -1.36
N PRO A 53 -6.63 19.00 -0.03
CA PRO A 53 -6.87 17.74 0.68
C PRO A 53 -8.24 17.16 0.36
N ASP A 54 -8.50 15.93 0.78
CA ASP A 54 -9.83 15.33 0.78
C ASP A 54 -10.56 15.75 2.07
N PRO A 55 -11.71 16.46 1.99
CA PRO A 55 -12.44 16.88 3.17
C PRO A 55 -12.82 15.71 4.11
N GLU A 56 -13.18 14.55 3.55
CA GLU A 56 -13.53 13.36 4.35
C GLU A 56 -12.33 12.83 5.14
N SER A 57 -11.13 12.82 4.55
CA SER A 57 -9.90 12.46 5.27
C SER A 57 -9.57 13.46 6.37
N CYS A 58 -9.77 14.75 6.16
CA CYS A 58 -9.57 15.75 7.21
C CYS A 58 -10.58 15.59 8.36
N LEU A 59 -11.83 15.22 8.06
CA LEU A 59 -12.84 14.90 9.06
C LEU A 59 -12.48 13.64 9.87
N LEU A 60 -11.98 12.60 9.18
CA LEU A 60 -11.58 11.34 9.81
C LEU A 60 -10.38 11.52 10.74
N THR A 61 -9.32 12.16 10.25
CA THR A 61 -8.05 12.32 10.97
C THR A 61 -8.07 13.50 11.96
N GLY A 62 -8.90 14.52 11.68
CA GLY A 62 -8.85 15.80 12.38
C GLY A 62 -7.62 16.66 12.05
N ILE A 63 -6.81 16.28 11.06
CA ILE A 63 -5.59 16.99 10.69
C ILE A 63 -5.91 18.00 9.58
N LEU A 64 -5.63 19.27 9.87
CA LEU A 64 -5.83 20.38 8.93
C LEU A 64 -4.54 20.72 8.16
N PRO A 65 -4.63 21.12 6.88
CA PRO A 65 -3.52 21.70 6.13
C PRO A 65 -2.81 22.82 6.89
N GLN A 66 -3.55 23.67 7.61
CA GLN A 66 -3.01 24.76 8.42
C GLN A 66 -2.15 24.25 9.58
N THR A 67 -2.55 23.16 10.24
CA THR A 67 -1.74 22.52 11.29
C THR A 67 -0.43 22.02 10.69
N CYS A 68 -0.51 21.35 9.55
CA CYS A 68 0.66 20.86 8.82
C CYS A 68 1.58 22.00 8.33
N LEU A 69 1.04 23.12 7.86
CA LEU A 69 1.81 24.31 7.48
C LEU A 69 2.53 24.93 8.69
N ALA A 70 1.86 25.01 9.84
CA ALA A 70 2.41 25.64 11.04
C ALA A 70 3.44 24.78 11.78
N GLN A 71 3.27 23.46 11.78
CA GLN A 71 4.05 22.53 12.62
C GLN A 71 4.91 21.55 11.81
N GLY A 72 4.65 21.40 10.52
CA GLY A 72 5.34 20.46 9.66
C GLY A 72 6.63 20.98 9.05
N VAL A 73 7.30 20.09 8.34
CA VAL A 73 8.47 20.38 7.51
C VAL A 73 8.12 20.26 6.01
N PRO A 74 8.87 20.89 5.09
CA PRO A 74 8.68 20.70 3.66
C PRO A 74 8.75 19.22 3.23
N GLU A 75 8.04 18.84 2.15
CA GLU A 75 7.93 17.43 1.70
C GLU A 75 9.31 16.79 1.46
N ALA A 76 10.29 17.57 0.97
CA ALA A 76 11.68 17.11 0.79
C ALA A 76 12.36 16.70 2.10
N GLU A 77 12.22 17.50 3.15
CA GLU A 77 12.79 17.20 4.47
C GLU A 77 12.04 16.04 5.13
N PHE A 78 10.71 16.04 5.03
CA PHE A 78 9.85 14.96 5.51
C PHE A 78 10.27 13.61 4.88
N ALA A 79 10.45 13.56 3.56
CA ALA A 79 10.91 12.38 2.84
C ALA A 79 12.32 11.94 3.28
N ALA A 80 13.24 12.88 3.48
CA ALA A 80 14.61 12.58 3.90
C ALA A 80 14.68 12.01 5.32
N ILE A 81 13.85 12.50 6.25
CA ILE A 81 13.75 11.94 7.61
C ILE A 81 13.25 10.49 7.55
N ILE A 82 12.21 10.22 6.76
CA ILE A 82 11.62 8.89 6.63
C ILE A 82 12.59 7.91 5.93
N GLU A 83 13.30 8.35 4.89
CA GLU A 83 14.35 7.56 4.23
C GLU A 83 15.43 7.15 5.21
N ARG A 84 15.88 8.06 6.09
CA ARG A 84 16.90 7.76 7.10
C ARG A 84 16.44 6.66 8.06
N GLU A 85 15.20 6.74 8.55
CA GLU A 85 14.66 5.75 9.49
C GLU A 85 14.42 4.39 8.82
N LEU A 86 13.72 4.36 7.69
CA LEU A 86 13.39 3.11 7.00
C LEU A 86 14.61 2.49 6.29
N GLY A 87 15.61 3.31 5.93
CA GLY A 87 16.82 2.90 5.23
C GLY A 87 17.98 2.50 6.13
N GLU A 88 17.85 2.59 7.46
CA GLU A 88 18.89 2.15 8.39
C GLU A 88 19.20 0.65 8.18
N PRO A 89 20.48 0.23 8.02
CA PRO A 89 20.82 -1.14 7.71
C PRO A 89 20.22 -2.20 8.67
N GLY A 90 19.64 -3.26 8.11
CA GLY A 90 19.00 -4.34 8.87
C GLY A 90 17.58 -4.03 9.35
N THR A 91 16.97 -2.93 8.89
CA THR A 91 15.61 -2.52 9.26
C THR A 91 14.54 -3.30 8.47
N ILE A 92 13.56 -3.86 9.19
CA ILE A 92 12.28 -4.27 8.60
C ILE A 92 11.27 -3.17 8.86
N GLY A 93 10.88 -2.43 7.82
CA GLY A 93 9.78 -1.47 7.89
C GLY A 93 8.43 -2.19 7.86
N LEU A 94 7.53 -1.89 8.79
CA LEU A 94 6.20 -2.51 8.86
C LEU A 94 5.20 -1.67 9.65
N GLY A 95 3.93 -2.05 9.56
CA GLY A 95 2.86 -1.55 10.40
C GLY A 95 1.62 -2.43 10.22
N TYR A 96 0.45 -1.81 10.22
CA TYR A 96 -0.82 -2.50 10.04
C TYR A 96 -1.44 -2.16 8.68
N ASN A 97 -1.45 -3.08 7.71
CA ASN A 97 -1.87 -2.85 6.32
C ASN A 97 -0.91 -1.96 5.49
N THR A 98 0.33 -1.76 5.95
CA THR A 98 1.28 -0.84 5.34
C THR A 98 1.67 -1.20 3.91
N ILE A 99 1.76 -2.50 3.58
CA ILE A 99 2.21 -2.94 2.24
C ILE A 99 1.27 -2.49 1.12
N ARG A 100 -0.02 -2.29 1.44
CA ARG A 100 -1.04 -1.91 0.46
C ARG A 100 -1.36 -0.41 0.49
N PHE A 101 -0.89 0.31 1.50
CA PHE A 101 -1.19 1.73 1.67
C PHE A 101 0.07 2.55 1.94
N ASP A 102 0.59 2.55 3.17
CA ASP A 102 1.71 3.37 3.64
C ASP A 102 2.99 3.22 2.82
N ASP A 103 3.29 2.00 2.39
CA ASP A 103 4.43 1.72 1.54
C ASP A 103 4.26 2.33 0.15
N GLU A 104 3.03 2.37 -0.38
CA GLU A 104 2.72 3.02 -1.65
C GLU A 104 2.81 4.55 -1.50
N VAL A 105 2.33 5.10 -0.37
CA VAL A 105 2.54 6.51 -0.01
C VAL A 105 4.04 6.83 0.06
N THR A 106 4.82 6.01 0.75
CA THR A 106 6.28 6.16 0.88
C THR A 106 6.96 6.13 -0.49
N ARG A 107 6.57 5.21 -1.37
CA ARG A 107 7.14 5.09 -2.72
C ARG A 107 6.85 6.32 -3.57
N HIS A 108 5.62 6.83 -3.56
CA HIS A 108 5.26 8.05 -4.29
C HIS A 108 5.88 9.31 -3.68
N LEU A 109 5.97 9.38 -2.34
CA LEU A 109 6.70 10.43 -1.63
C LEU A 109 8.17 10.45 -2.08
N PHE A 110 8.82 9.29 -2.09
CA PHE A 110 10.22 9.16 -2.49
C PHE A 110 10.43 9.49 -3.97
N TRP A 111 9.52 9.04 -4.83
CA TRP A 111 9.51 9.37 -6.25
C TRP A 111 9.50 10.88 -6.52
N ARG A 112 8.58 11.60 -5.89
CA ARG A 112 8.46 13.07 -6.02
C ARG A 112 9.65 13.82 -5.42
N ASN A 113 10.36 13.21 -4.47
CA ASN A 113 11.50 13.81 -3.76
C ASN A 113 12.86 13.25 -4.21
N LEU A 114 12.93 12.73 -5.43
CA LEU A 114 14.16 12.28 -6.10
C LEU A 114 14.86 11.08 -5.42
N ILE A 115 14.21 10.47 -4.43
CA ILE A 115 14.70 9.33 -3.66
C ILE A 115 14.47 8.04 -4.46
N ASP A 116 15.25 6.99 -4.22
CA ASP A 116 14.92 5.67 -4.76
C ASP A 116 13.71 5.08 -4.03
N PRO A 117 12.56 4.85 -4.72
CA PRO A 117 11.34 4.40 -4.07
C PRO A 117 11.44 3.02 -3.42
N TYR A 118 12.42 2.21 -3.84
CA TYR A 118 12.51 0.79 -3.49
C TYR A 118 13.75 0.46 -2.66
N ALA A 119 14.79 1.28 -2.65
CA ALA A 119 16.07 0.97 -2.00
C ALA A 119 15.92 0.55 -0.53
N ARG A 120 15.11 1.29 0.25
CA ARG A 120 14.82 0.97 1.67
C ARG A 120 14.17 -0.40 1.89
N GLU A 121 13.64 -1.02 0.84
CA GLU A 121 12.90 -2.29 0.92
C GLU A 121 13.82 -3.52 0.79
N TRP A 122 15.10 -3.35 0.44
CA TRP A 122 16.01 -4.47 0.17
C TRP A 122 17.51 -4.18 0.32
N GLN A 123 17.96 -2.94 0.16
CA GLN A 123 19.37 -2.59 0.32
C GLN A 123 19.79 -2.72 1.78
N ASN A 124 21.07 -2.97 2.03
CA ASN A 124 21.65 -3.00 3.38
C ASN A 124 20.93 -3.97 4.34
N ASP A 125 20.48 -5.12 3.83
CA ASP A 125 19.69 -6.12 4.56
C ASP A 125 18.35 -5.59 5.12
N CYS A 126 17.86 -4.47 4.59
CA CYS A 126 16.52 -3.99 4.89
C CYS A 126 15.45 -4.89 4.27
N GLY A 127 14.22 -4.74 4.75
CA GLY A 127 13.07 -5.49 4.28
C GLY A 127 11.77 -4.81 4.67
N ARG A 128 10.65 -5.44 4.29
CA ARG A 128 9.32 -4.98 4.67
C ARG A 128 8.45 -6.11 5.16
N TRP A 129 7.48 -5.80 6.01
CA TRP A 129 6.50 -6.75 6.51
C TRP A 129 5.17 -6.05 6.82
N ASP A 130 4.13 -6.81 7.16
CA ASP A 130 2.80 -6.26 7.43
C ASP A 130 2.10 -7.17 8.43
N LEU A 131 1.59 -6.59 9.52
CA LEU A 131 0.97 -7.34 10.61
C LEU A 131 -0.44 -7.83 10.27
N LEU A 132 -1.14 -7.23 9.31
CA LEU A 132 -2.55 -7.53 9.05
C LEU A 132 -2.77 -8.97 8.57
N ASP A 133 -1.99 -9.44 7.59
CA ASP A 133 -2.13 -10.82 7.11
C ASP A 133 -1.56 -11.84 8.14
N VAL A 134 -0.68 -11.41 9.05
CA VAL A 134 -0.27 -12.21 10.23
C VAL A 134 -1.45 -12.39 11.19
N VAL A 135 -2.16 -11.31 11.52
CA VAL A 135 -3.38 -11.35 12.35
C VAL A 135 -4.43 -12.29 11.76
N ARG A 136 -4.69 -12.18 10.45
CA ARG A 136 -5.60 -13.12 9.75
C ARG A 136 -5.12 -14.56 9.84
N THR A 137 -3.82 -14.80 9.74
CA THR A 137 -3.23 -16.14 9.87
C THR A 137 -3.45 -16.72 11.26
N VAL A 138 -3.23 -15.91 12.31
CA VAL A 138 -3.46 -16.33 13.69
C VAL A 138 -4.94 -16.64 13.91
N TYR A 139 -5.85 -15.76 13.50
CA TYR A 139 -7.30 -16.01 13.58
C TYR A 139 -7.72 -17.32 12.89
N ALA A 140 -7.21 -17.55 11.69
CA ALA A 140 -7.63 -18.67 10.86
C ALA A 140 -7.09 -20.01 11.37
N LEU A 141 -5.87 -20.03 11.88
CA LEU A 141 -5.15 -21.26 12.18
C LEU A 141 -4.96 -21.52 13.67
N ARG A 142 -4.63 -20.50 14.47
CA ARG A 142 -4.26 -20.64 15.89
C ARG A 142 -4.85 -19.50 16.71
N PRO A 143 -6.19 -19.40 16.81
CA PRO A 143 -6.86 -18.25 17.44
C PRO A 143 -6.70 -18.22 18.97
N GLU A 144 -6.21 -19.28 19.58
CA GLU A 144 -6.15 -19.43 21.04
C GLU A 144 -5.26 -18.37 21.69
N GLY A 145 -5.76 -17.78 22.78
CA GLY A 145 -5.04 -16.78 23.58
C GLY A 145 -5.23 -15.33 23.13
N ILE A 146 -6.02 -15.09 22.08
CA ILE A 146 -6.37 -13.75 21.58
C ILE A 146 -7.90 -13.64 21.51
N GLU A 147 -8.44 -12.51 21.98
CA GLU A 147 -9.86 -12.19 21.87
C GLU A 147 -10.16 -11.60 20.48
N TRP A 148 -11.12 -12.20 19.78
CA TRP A 148 -11.45 -11.85 18.40
C TRP A 148 -12.77 -11.07 18.36
N PRO A 149 -12.73 -9.73 18.24
CA PRO A 149 -13.93 -8.91 18.21
C PRO A 149 -14.78 -9.23 16.98
N LYS A 150 -16.07 -8.95 17.09
CA LYS A 150 -17.04 -9.12 16.00
C LYS A 150 -17.75 -7.81 15.72
N HIS A 151 -18.14 -7.62 14.47
CA HIS A 151 -19.08 -6.59 14.07
C HIS A 151 -20.50 -6.94 14.57
N GLU A 152 -21.43 -5.98 14.47
CA GLU A 152 -22.84 -6.17 14.85
C GLU A 152 -23.51 -7.31 14.08
N ASP A 153 -23.07 -7.55 12.83
CA ASP A 153 -23.53 -8.66 11.98
C ASP A 153 -22.89 -10.02 12.34
N GLY A 154 -22.04 -10.08 13.37
CA GLY A 154 -21.39 -11.28 13.86
C GLY A 154 -20.11 -11.69 13.11
N ARG A 155 -19.72 -11.00 12.03
CA ARG A 155 -18.45 -11.26 11.33
C ARG A 155 -17.26 -10.82 12.18
N PRO A 156 -16.11 -11.52 12.12
CA PRO A 156 -14.91 -11.10 12.84
C PRO A 156 -14.44 -9.74 12.32
N SER A 157 -13.92 -8.92 13.24
CA SER A 157 -13.32 -7.65 12.90
C SER A 157 -11.80 -7.71 13.00
N PHE A 158 -11.13 -7.25 11.95
CA PHE A 158 -9.67 -7.09 11.90
C PHE A 158 -9.27 -5.62 11.94
N LYS A 159 -10.11 -4.73 12.46
CA LYS A 159 -9.72 -3.35 12.69
C LYS A 159 -8.82 -3.27 13.92
N LEU A 160 -7.74 -2.48 13.82
CA LEU A 160 -6.76 -2.34 14.91
C LEU A 160 -7.40 -1.80 16.19
N GLU A 161 -8.27 -0.78 16.08
CA GLU A 161 -9.08 -0.24 17.18
C GLU A 161 -9.87 -1.34 17.92
N HIS A 162 -10.57 -2.20 17.18
CA HIS A 162 -11.41 -3.26 17.74
C HIS A 162 -10.57 -4.32 18.43
N LEU A 163 -9.48 -4.77 17.79
CA LEU A 163 -8.57 -5.78 18.33
C LEU A 163 -7.88 -5.28 19.60
N SER A 164 -7.40 -4.03 19.58
CA SER A 164 -6.74 -3.41 20.73
C SER A 164 -7.69 -3.35 21.93
N LYS A 165 -8.91 -2.84 21.72
CA LYS A 165 -9.95 -2.77 22.75
C LYS A 165 -10.32 -4.15 23.31
N ALA A 166 -10.54 -5.14 22.45
CA ALA A 166 -10.93 -6.49 22.87
C ALA A 166 -9.85 -7.20 23.69
N ASN A 167 -8.58 -6.86 23.48
CA ASN A 167 -7.45 -7.49 24.16
C ASN A 167 -6.85 -6.62 25.27
N GLY A 168 -7.50 -5.52 25.64
CA GLY A 168 -7.03 -4.62 26.71
C GLY A 168 -5.70 -3.92 26.40
N LEU A 169 -5.42 -3.68 25.12
CA LEU A 169 -4.22 -2.99 24.66
C LEU A 169 -4.46 -1.48 24.67
N LEU A 170 -3.44 -0.71 25.04
CA LEU A 170 -3.51 0.75 25.04
C LEU A 170 -3.69 1.27 23.61
N HIS A 171 -4.71 2.10 23.41
CA HIS A 171 -5.02 2.80 22.17
C HIS A 171 -5.71 4.11 22.58
N GLU A 172 -4.93 5.20 22.72
CA GLU A 172 -5.37 6.44 23.39
C GLU A 172 -6.29 7.29 22.49
N ALA A 173 -5.94 7.41 21.21
CA ALA A 173 -6.76 8.06 20.19
C ALA A 173 -6.65 7.24 18.89
N ALA A 174 -7.79 6.83 18.32
CA ALA A 174 -7.78 6.24 16.98
C ALA A 174 -7.59 7.34 15.94
N HIS A 175 -6.88 7.03 14.84
CA HIS A 175 -6.53 8.00 13.80
C HIS A 175 -5.54 9.07 14.29
N ASP A 176 -4.65 8.66 15.20
CA ASP A 176 -3.39 9.33 15.50
C ASP A 176 -2.26 8.33 15.19
N ALA A 177 -1.41 8.67 14.23
CA ALA A 177 -0.41 7.75 13.71
C ALA A 177 0.47 7.15 14.82
N LEU A 178 0.79 7.90 15.87
CA LEU A 178 1.65 7.39 16.96
C LEU A 178 0.90 6.39 17.86
N SER A 179 -0.37 6.68 18.18
CA SER A 179 -1.26 5.76 18.89
C SER A 179 -1.44 4.45 18.11
N ASP A 180 -1.66 4.52 16.80
CA ASP A 180 -1.81 3.35 15.93
C ASP A 180 -0.50 2.52 15.81
N VAL A 181 0.67 3.17 15.75
CA VAL A 181 1.96 2.49 15.84
C VAL A 181 2.11 1.73 17.17
N ARG A 182 1.79 2.36 18.30
CA ARG A 182 1.88 1.73 19.63
C ARG A 182 0.90 0.55 19.77
N ALA A 183 -0.33 0.70 19.28
CA ALA A 183 -1.32 -0.37 19.25
C ALA A 183 -0.85 -1.55 18.38
N THR A 184 -0.23 -1.27 17.24
CA THR A 184 0.36 -2.28 16.35
C THR A 184 1.48 -3.06 17.05
N ILE A 185 2.40 -2.38 17.74
CA ILE A 185 3.47 -3.02 18.52
C ILE A 185 2.88 -3.88 19.64
N ALA A 186 1.88 -3.38 20.35
CA ALA A 186 1.23 -4.12 21.44
C ALA A 186 0.56 -5.41 20.93
N LEU A 187 -0.12 -5.34 19.79
CA LEU A 187 -0.72 -6.50 19.14
C LEU A 187 0.34 -7.49 18.65
N ALA A 188 1.44 -7.01 18.08
CA ALA A 188 2.58 -7.84 17.68
C ALA A 188 3.20 -8.59 18.87
N ARG A 189 3.38 -7.91 20.02
CA ARG A 189 3.84 -8.54 21.27
C ARG A 189 2.89 -9.64 21.73
N LEU A 190 1.57 -9.37 21.73
CA LEU A 190 0.57 -10.37 22.09
C LEU A 190 0.63 -11.60 21.17
N ILE A 191 0.69 -11.41 19.85
CA ILE A 191 0.80 -12.51 18.88
C ILE A 191 2.08 -13.31 19.10
N ARG A 192 3.22 -12.63 19.29
CA ARG A 192 4.51 -13.30 19.52
C ARG A 192 4.50 -14.10 20.83
N GLU A 193 3.85 -13.61 21.87
CA GLU A 193 3.70 -14.32 23.16
C GLU A 193 2.84 -15.57 23.01
N LYS A 194 1.65 -15.44 22.40
CA LYS A 194 0.67 -16.53 22.33
C LYS A 194 1.00 -17.55 21.25
N GLN A 195 1.59 -17.12 20.12
CA GLN A 195 1.81 -17.94 18.93
C GLN A 195 3.23 -17.77 18.35
N PRO A 196 4.30 -18.02 19.13
CA PRO A 196 5.68 -17.72 18.74
C PRO A 196 6.15 -18.46 17.48
N ARG A 197 5.76 -19.74 17.31
CA ARG A 197 6.12 -20.52 16.12
C ARG A 197 5.46 -19.99 14.85
N LEU A 198 4.23 -19.50 14.96
CA LEU A 198 3.50 -18.93 13.83
C LEU A 198 4.06 -17.56 13.47
N TRP A 199 4.40 -16.75 14.49
CA TRP A 199 5.15 -15.51 14.32
C TRP A 199 6.44 -15.71 13.52
N ASP A 200 7.30 -16.64 13.95
CA ASP A 200 8.58 -16.92 13.27
C ASP A 200 8.38 -17.36 11.81
N PHE A 201 7.36 -18.20 11.58
CA PHE A 201 6.99 -18.66 10.25
C PHE A 201 6.53 -17.50 9.35
N CYS A 202 5.61 -16.66 9.82
CA CYS A 202 5.13 -15.50 9.08
C CYS A 202 6.25 -14.49 8.82
N LEU A 203 7.14 -14.27 9.80
CA LEU A 203 8.29 -13.37 9.67
C LEU A 203 9.27 -13.87 8.59
N LYS A 204 9.48 -15.18 8.48
CA LYS A 204 10.29 -15.78 7.40
C LYS A 204 9.71 -15.46 6.02
N LEU A 205 8.39 -15.47 5.87
CA LEU A 205 7.69 -15.21 4.60
C LEU A 205 7.77 -13.76 4.11
N ARG A 206 8.36 -12.84 4.89
CA ARG A 206 8.71 -11.51 4.37
C ARG A 206 9.71 -11.56 3.21
N LYS A 207 10.50 -12.63 3.13
CA LYS A 207 11.49 -12.82 2.06
C LYS A 207 10.83 -13.53 0.88
N LYS A 208 10.89 -12.90 -0.30
CA LYS A 208 10.32 -13.45 -1.55
C LYS A 208 10.77 -14.88 -1.87
N ASP A 209 12.02 -15.23 -1.55
CA ASP A 209 12.56 -16.56 -1.83
C ASP A 209 11.94 -17.63 -0.91
N ALA A 210 11.58 -17.25 0.33
CA ALA A 210 10.86 -18.14 1.23
C ALA A 210 9.42 -18.38 0.74
N VAL A 211 8.74 -17.34 0.25
CA VAL A 211 7.42 -17.46 -0.37
C VAL A 211 7.48 -18.33 -1.62
N ALA A 212 8.45 -18.11 -2.49
CA ALA A 212 8.64 -18.89 -3.71
C ALA A 212 8.87 -20.37 -3.39
N ALA A 213 9.57 -20.70 -2.30
CA ALA A 213 9.76 -22.07 -1.85
C ALA A 213 8.47 -22.73 -1.31
N GLU A 214 7.55 -21.97 -0.71
CA GLU A 214 6.26 -22.50 -0.26
C GLU A 214 5.27 -22.71 -1.43
N ILE A 215 5.38 -21.92 -2.50
CA ILE A 215 4.50 -22.04 -3.67
C ILE A 215 5.05 -23.08 -4.68
N ASP A 216 6.36 -23.12 -4.88
CA ASP A 216 7.09 -24.02 -5.78
C ASP A 216 6.45 -24.21 -7.18
N LEU A 217 6.72 -23.27 -8.08
CA LEU A 217 6.28 -23.36 -9.48
C LEU A 217 6.95 -24.49 -10.28
N LEU A 218 8.08 -25.03 -9.81
CA LEU A 218 8.80 -26.10 -10.50
C LEU A 218 8.20 -27.47 -10.17
N ASN A 219 7.71 -27.65 -8.94
CA ASN A 219 6.98 -28.83 -8.51
C ASN A 219 5.60 -28.46 -7.93
N PRO A 220 4.64 -28.01 -8.77
CA PRO A 220 3.34 -27.53 -8.32
C PRO A 220 2.60 -28.51 -7.40
N LYS A 221 2.19 -28.00 -6.25
CA LYS A 221 1.37 -28.70 -5.26
C LYS A 221 0.33 -27.74 -4.67
N PRO A 222 -0.76 -28.27 -4.09
CA PRO A 222 -1.69 -27.44 -3.33
C PRO A 222 -0.99 -26.79 -2.14
N PHE A 223 -1.25 -25.51 -1.90
CA PHE A 223 -0.74 -24.78 -0.75
C PHE A 223 -1.85 -23.91 -0.15
N LEU A 224 -1.77 -23.64 1.15
CA LEU A 224 -2.72 -22.75 1.83
C LEU A 224 -2.27 -21.30 1.63
N HIS A 225 -3.19 -20.43 1.22
CA HIS A 225 -2.97 -18.98 1.11
C HIS A 225 -3.95 -18.23 2.01
N ILE A 226 -3.45 -17.25 2.76
CA ILE A 226 -4.28 -16.36 3.58
C ILE A 226 -4.24 -14.95 2.99
N SER A 227 -5.41 -14.36 2.80
CA SER A 227 -5.58 -13.05 2.19
C SER A 227 -6.94 -12.46 2.52
N GLY A 228 -6.99 -11.15 2.75
CA GLY A 228 -8.27 -10.42 2.87
C GLY A 228 -9.15 -10.44 1.61
N MET A 229 -8.65 -10.94 0.47
CA MET A 229 -9.50 -11.18 -0.72
C MET A 229 -10.40 -12.41 -0.56
N PHE A 230 -10.10 -13.30 0.39
CA PHE A 230 -11.00 -14.36 0.81
C PHE A 230 -11.82 -13.86 1.99
N GLY A 231 -13.13 -14.10 1.95
CA GLY A 231 -14.02 -13.57 2.97
C GLY A 231 -13.74 -14.16 4.36
N PRO A 232 -14.04 -13.40 5.43
CA PRO A 232 -13.84 -13.83 6.81
C PRO A 232 -14.63 -15.09 7.20
N GLU A 233 -15.75 -15.36 6.51
CA GLU A 233 -16.53 -16.59 6.65
C GLU A 233 -15.75 -17.85 6.24
N ARG A 234 -14.77 -17.70 5.34
CA ARG A 234 -13.80 -18.73 4.96
C ARG A 234 -12.50 -18.63 5.77
N GLY A 235 -12.47 -17.91 6.88
CA GLY A 235 -11.24 -17.68 7.65
C GLY A 235 -10.18 -16.87 6.90
N CYS A 236 -10.56 -16.10 5.87
CA CYS A 236 -9.64 -15.42 4.97
C CYS A 236 -8.62 -16.36 4.29
N LEU A 237 -8.98 -17.64 4.08
CA LEU A 237 -8.09 -18.62 3.48
C LEU A 237 -8.67 -19.31 2.24
N ALA A 238 -7.75 -19.85 1.42
CA ALA A 238 -8.04 -20.76 0.33
C ALA A 238 -6.91 -21.79 0.19
N ILE A 239 -7.23 -22.98 -0.31
CA ILE A 239 -6.21 -23.92 -0.79
C ILE A 239 -6.01 -23.63 -2.28
N CYS A 240 -4.84 -23.17 -2.65
CA CYS A 240 -4.53 -22.72 -4.00
C CYS A 240 -3.64 -23.71 -4.75
N TRP A 241 -3.78 -23.72 -6.08
CA TRP A 241 -2.84 -24.36 -7.00
C TRP A 241 -2.09 -23.31 -7.80
N PRO A 242 -0.75 -23.38 -7.91
CA PRO A 242 0.01 -22.44 -8.71
C PRO A 242 -0.08 -22.80 -10.20
N LEU A 243 -0.58 -21.86 -11.02
CA LEU A 243 -0.83 -22.08 -12.45
C LEU A 243 0.38 -21.66 -13.30
N ALA A 244 0.92 -20.47 -13.05
CA ALA A 244 2.05 -19.92 -13.82
C ALA A 244 2.64 -18.69 -13.13
N GLN A 245 3.89 -18.36 -13.49
CA GLN A 245 4.42 -17.01 -13.28
C GLN A 245 3.66 -16.03 -14.19
N HIS A 246 3.33 -14.84 -13.69
CA HIS A 246 2.73 -13.77 -14.48
C HIS A 246 3.67 -13.36 -15.63
N PRO A 247 3.15 -13.15 -16.86
CA PRO A 247 3.99 -13.03 -18.06
C PRO A 247 4.86 -11.76 -18.09
N THR A 248 4.44 -10.70 -17.41
CA THR A 248 5.17 -9.41 -17.39
C THR A 248 5.69 -9.01 -16.01
N ASN A 249 5.26 -9.70 -14.94
CA ASN A 249 5.66 -9.39 -13.57
C ASN A 249 6.25 -10.64 -12.89
N LYS A 250 7.57 -10.70 -12.81
CA LYS A 250 8.30 -11.81 -12.16
C LYS A 250 8.03 -11.97 -10.66
N ASN A 251 7.39 -11.00 -10.03
CA ASN A 251 7.00 -11.10 -8.63
C ASN A 251 5.54 -11.56 -8.45
N GLU A 252 4.80 -11.83 -9.52
CA GLU A 252 3.40 -12.27 -9.44
C GLU A 252 3.20 -13.71 -9.91
N ILE A 253 2.53 -14.52 -9.10
CA ILE A 253 2.18 -15.89 -9.43
C ILE A 253 0.66 -15.97 -9.60
N ILE A 254 0.21 -16.52 -10.73
CA ILE A 254 -1.19 -16.79 -11.03
C ILE A 254 -1.57 -18.08 -10.31
N VAL A 255 -2.65 -18.05 -9.54
CA VAL A 255 -3.11 -19.17 -8.73
C VAL A 255 -4.59 -19.42 -8.92
N TRP A 256 -5.00 -20.67 -8.75
CA TRP A 256 -6.38 -21.12 -8.77
C TRP A 256 -6.84 -21.49 -7.36
N ASP A 257 -8.03 -21.07 -6.94
CA ASP A 257 -8.67 -21.55 -5.71
C ASP A 257 -9.28 -22.94 -5.96
N LEU A 258 -8.73 -23.97 -5.30
CA LEU A 258 -9.15 -25.37 -5.45
C LEU A 258 -10.51 -25.68 -4.81
N ALA A 259 -11.23 -24.70 -4.27
CA ALA A 259 -12.65 -24.82 -3.99
C ALA A 259 -13.50 -25.06 -5.27
N ALA A 260 -12.97 -24.74 -6.45
CA ALA A 260 -13.63 -24.90 -7.74
C ALA A 260 -12.80 -25.75 -8.72
N ASP A 261 -13.46 -26.41 -9.68
CA ASP A 261 -12.83 -27.33 -10.63
C ASP A 261 -12.00 -26.57 -11.70
N PRO A 262 -10.66 -26.73 -11.73
CA PRO A 262 -9.80 -26.06 -12.70
C PRO A 262 -9.93 -26.59 -14.13
N SER A 263 -10.63 -27.71 -14.34
CA SER A 263 -10.81 -28.31 -15.66
C SER A 263 -11.48 -27.35 -16.66
N GLU A 264 -12.27 -26.38 -16.19
CA GLU A 264 -12.91 -25.40 -17.08
C GLU A 264 -11.87 -24.58 -17.87
N LEU A 265 -10.68 -24.34 -17.30
CA LEU A 265 -9.61 -23.59 -17.97
C LEU A 265 -9.13 -24.23 -19.27
N ALA A 266 -9.29 -25.54 -19.43
CA ALA A 266 -8.90 -26.23 -20.66
C ALA A 266 -9.74 -25.77 -21.86
N GLY A 267 -11.03 -25.49 -21.65
CA GLY A 267 -11.98 -25.13 -22.70
C GLY A 267 -12.10 -23.64 -23.01
N LEU A 268 -11.60 -22.75 -22.13
CA LEU A 268 -11.75 -21.31 -22.30
C LEU A 268 -10.65 -20.69 -23.19
N ASP A 269 -11.01 -19.74 -24.04
CA ASP A 269 -10.06 -18.87 -24.73
C ASP A 269 -9.61 -17.68 -23.85
N ALA A 270 -8.60 -16.94 -24.33
CA ALA A 270 -8.03 -15.82 -23.57
C ALA A 270 -9.01 -14.66 -23.37
N ASP A 271 -9.85 -14.36 -24.36
CA ASP A 271 -10.82 -13.26 -24.28
C ASP A 271 -11.92 -13.56 -23.26
N THR A 272 -12.39 -14.80 -23.21
CA THR A 272 -13.38 -15.25 -22.21
C THR A 272 -12.79 -15.21 -20.80
N ILE A 273 -11.53 -15.65 -20.63
CA ILE A 273 -10.83 -15.52 -19.35
C ILE A 273 -10.70 -14.05 -18.95
N ARG A 274 -10.31 -13.17 -19.88
CA ARG A 274 -10.14 -11.74 -19.64
C ARG A 274 -11.46 -11.09 -19.20
N LEU A 275 -12.56 -11.40 -19.89
CA LEU A 275 -13.91 -10.95 -19.53
C LEU A 275 -14.26 -11.38 -18.10
N ARG A 276 -14.08 -12.67 -17.77
CA ARG A 276 -14.42 -13.22 -16.45
C ARG A 276 -13.51 -12.71 -15.32
N MET A 277 -12.28 -12.29 -15.61
CA MET A 277 -11.33 -11.80 -14.61
C MET A 277 -11.45 -10.29 -14.34
N PHE A 278 -11.65 -9.49 -15.38
CA PHE A 278 -11.53 -8.02 -15.29
C PHE A 278 -12.87 -7.27 -15.32
N THR A 279 -13.99 -7.95 -15.57
CA THR A 279 -15.34 -7.36 -15.44
C THR A 279 -15.85 -7.50 -14.00
N LYS A 280 -16.52 -6.47 -13.48
CA LYS A 280 -17.15 -6.54 -12.15
C LYS A 280 -18.24 -7.62 -12.15
N THR A 281 -18.47 -8.25 -11.00
CA THR A 281 -19.39 -9.40 -10.91
C THR A 281 -20.81 -9.05 -11.36
N ASP A 282 -21.28 -7.85 -11.03
CA ASP A 282 -22.59 -7.30 -11.39
C ASP A 282 -22.68 -6.82 -12.85
N GLU A 283 -21.54 -6.68 -13.53
CA GLU A 283 -21.44 -6.32 -14.95
C GLU A 283 -21.20 -7.54 -15.85
N LEU A 284 -21.05 -8.74 -15.28
CA LEU A 284 -20.85 -9.97 -16.06
C LEU A 284 -22.14 -10.37 -16.80
N PRO A 285 -22.01 -10.97 -18.01
CA PRO A 285 -23.16 -11.52 -18.72
C PRO A 285 -23.93 -12.56 -17.87
N GLU A 286 -25.25 -12.63 -18.07
CA GLU A 286 -26.10 -13.60 -17.37
C GLU A 286 -25.59 -15.04 -17.59
N GLY A 287 -25.53 -15.82 -16.51
CA GLY A 287 -25.02 -17.20 -16.52
C GLY A 287 -23.49 -17.31 -16.47
N MET A 288 -22.75 -16.19 -16.48
CA MET A 288 -21.30 -16.18 -16.35
C MET A 288 -20.88 -15.83 -14.91
N SER A 289 -19.91 -16.57 -14.37
CA SER A 289 -19.32 -16.31 -13.06
C SER A 289 -17.86 -15.86 -13.20
N ARG A 290 -17.33 -15.19 -12.18
CA ARG A 290 -15.89 -14.92 -12.12
C ARG A 290 -15.10 -16.23 -12.08
N LEU A 291 -13.91 -16.20 -12.69
CA LEU A 291 -12.96 -17.30 -12.53
C LEU A 291 -12.37 -17.26 -11.12
N PRO A 292 -12.20 -18.41 -10.44
CA PRO A 292 -11.51 -18.53 -9.14
C PRO A 292 -9.98 -18.37 -9.29
N ILE A 293 -9.56 -17.34 -10.04
CA ILE A 293 -8.16 -16.97 -10.27
C ILE A 293 -7.82 -15.78 -9.37
N LYS A 294 -6.63 -15.84 -8.78
CA LYS A 294 -5.99 -14.72 -8.08
C LYS A 294 -4.54 -14.60 -8.53
N THR A 295 -3.92 -13.42 -8.39
CA THR A 295 -2.46 -13.31 -8.41
C THR A 295 -1.89 -13.09 -7.00
N ILE A 296 -0.75 -13.71 -6.72
CA ILE A 296 0.01 -13.57 -5.47
C ILE A 296 1.30 -12.82 -5.77
N HIS A 297 1.47 -11.66 -5.14
CA HIS A 297 2.70 -10.87 -5.24
C HIS A 297 3.71 -11.35 -4.19
N ILE A 298 4.73 -12.10 -4.60
CA ILE A 298 5.71 -12.71 -3.68
C ILE A 298 6.59 -11.69 -2.95
N ASN A 299 6.68 -10.46 -3.45
CA ASN A 299 7.41 -9.34 -2.83
C ASN A 299 6.55 -8.47 -1.89
N LYS A 300 5.30 -8.89 -1.64
CA LYS A 300 4.33 -8.23 -0.73
C LYS A 300 4.05 -9.08 0.51
N SER A 301 5.06 -9.84 0.97
CA SER A 301 5.02 -10.70 2.15
C SER A 301 3.78 -11.60 2.28
N PRO A 302 3.30 -12.26 1.19
CA PRO A 302 2.06 -13.02 1.24
C PRO A 302 2.22 -14.28 2.09
N ILE A 303 1.17 -14.64 2.80
CA ILE A 303 1.14 -15.88 3.58
C ILE A 303 0.85 -17.05 2.65
N ALA A 304 1.86 -17.89 2.41
CA ALA A 304 1.75 -19.14 1.67
C ALA A 304 2.32 -20.28 2.51
N ILE A 305 1.60 -21.40 2.62
CA ILE A 305 1.98 -22.54 3.45
C ILE A 305 1.82 -23.82 2.64
N SER A 306 2.92 -24.42 2.24
CA SER A 306 2.95 -25.70 1.49
C SER A 306 2.46 -26.88 2.33
N ASN A 307 2.74 -26.86 3.65
CA ASN A 307 2.35 -27.93 4.55
C ASN A 307 0.88 -27.81 4.98
N LEU A 308 -0.02 -28.42 4.22
CA LEU A 308 -1.47 -28.38 4.52
C LEU A 308 -1.87 -28.97 5.89
N LYS A 309 -1.00 -29.75 6.54
CA LYS A 309 -1.27 -30.31 7.88
C LYS A 309 -1.41 -29.25 8.98
N VAL A 310 -1.05 -28.00 8.69
CA VAL A 310 -1.31 -26.88 9.63
C VAL A 310 -2.81 -26.64 9.85
N LEU A 311 -3.62 -27.03 8.87
CA LEU A 311 -5.08 -26.99 8.90
C LEU A 311 -5.59 -28.39 9.29
N ASP A 312 -5.95 -28.56 10.55
CA ASP A 312 -6.52 -29.82 11.03
C ASP A 312 -7.97 -30.02 10.54
N ALA A 313 -8.52 -31.22 10.73
CA ALA A 313 -9.85 -31.56 10.24
C ALA A 313 -10.97 -30.68 10.84
N ALA A 314 -10.83 -30.27 12.11
CA ALA A 314 -11.83 -29.43 12.77
C ALA A 314 -11.81 -28.01 12.19
N THR A 315 -10.62 -27.45 11.97
CA THR A 315 -10.41 -26.11 11.40
C THR A 315 -10.78 -26.10 9.91
N ALA A 316 -10.45 -27.16 9.16
CA ALA A 316 -10.88 -27.32 7.78
C ALA A 316 -12.41 -27.35 7.67
N ALA A 317 -13.09 -28.13 8.51
CA ALA A 317 -14.54 -28.18 8.55
C ALA A 317 -15.15 -26.82 8.94
N LYS A 318 -14.57 -26.13 9.93
CA LYS A 318 -14.97 -24.78 10.36
C LYS A 318 -14.97 -23.78 9.19
N TRP A 319 -13.96 -23.84 8.32
CA TRP A 319 -13.79 -22.92 7.20
C TRP A 319 -14.33 -23.46 5.86
N GLY A 320 -15.01 -24.61 5.88
CA GLY A 320 -15.61 -25.20 4.68
C GLY A 320 -14.60 -25.74 3.67
N VAL A 321 -13.42 -26.18 4.12
CA VAL A 321 -12.40 -26.82 3.27
C VAL A 321 -12.66 -28.32 3.21
N ASP A 322 -12.97 -28.82 2.00
CA ASP A 322 -13.07 -30.25 1.70
C ASP A 322 -11.77 -30.74 1.07
N PHE A 323 -10.98 -31.49 1.84
CA PHE A 323 -9.70 -32.03 1.35
C PHE A 323 -9.85 -33.08 0.24
N ALA A 324 -10.95 -33.84 0.20
CA ALA A 324 -11.17 -34.82 -0.85
C ALA A 324 -11.44 -34.09 -2.19
N LEU A 325 -12.25 -33.03 -2.14
CA LEU A 325 -12.51 -32.18 -3.30
C LEU A 325 -11.23 -31.46 -3.77
N VAL A 326 -10.44 -30.93 -2.83
CA VAL A 326 -9.14 -30.30 -3.13
C VAL A 326 -8.19 -31.27 -3.82
N GLU A 327 -8.12 -32.53 -3.38
CA GLU A 327 -7.27 -33.55 -4.02
C GLU A 327 -7.74 -33.87 -5.44
N GLN A 328 -9.06 -34.00 -5.64
CA GLN A 328 -9.66 -34.18 -6.97
C GLN A 328 -9.32 -33.01 -7.90
N HIS A 329 -9.55 -31.78 -7.46
CA HIS A 329 -9.26 -30.59 -8.25
C HIS A 329 -7.75 -30.39 -8.48
N ALA A 330 -6.90 -30.78 -7.53
CA ALA A 330 -5.45 -30.75 -7.73
C ALA A 330 -5.00 -31.75 -8.81
N ALA A 331 -5.61 -32.93 -8.88
CA ALA A 331 -5.36 -33.89 -9.96
C ALA A 331 -5.79 -33.33 -11.31
N ALA A 332 -6.95 -32.66 -11.38
CA ALA A 332 -7.41 -31.95 -12.57
C ALA A 332 -6.47 -30.81 -12.99
N ALA A 333 -6.02 -29.99 -12.03
CA ALA A 333 -5.07 -28.91 -12.28
C ALA A 333 -3.75 -29.42 -12.88
N ARG A 334 -3.25 -30.55 -12.37
CA ARG A 334 -2.03 -31.20 -12.88
C ARG A 334 -2.20 -31.72 -14.31
N ALA A 335 -3.42 -32.10 -14.69
CA ALA A 335 -3.74 -32.60 -16.03
C ALA A 335 -4.01 -31.48 -17.05
N LEU A 336 -4.00 -30.21 -16.65
CA LEU A 336 -4.22 -29.09 -17.58
C LEU A 336 -3.12 -29.02 -18.65
N PRO A 337 -3.48 -28.62 -19.89
CA PRO A 337 -2.48 -28.36 -20.92
C PRO A 337 -1.61 -27.15 -20.54
N PRO A 338 -0.43 -26.98 -21.15
CA PRO A 338 0.40 -25.78 -20.95
C PRO A 338 -0.39 -24.49 -21.23
N LEU A 339 -0.51 -23.62 -20.22
CA LEU A 339 -1.31 -22.39 -20.29
C LEU A 339 -0.48 -21.12 -20.57
N ALA A 340 0.84 -21.23 -20.75
CA ALA A 340 1.74 -20.07 -20.84
C ALA A 340 1.33 -19.06 -21.93
N ALA A 341 1.03 -19.55 -23.15
CA ALA A 341 0.58 -18.68 -24.24
C ALA A 341 -0.79 -18.04 -23.95
N LYS A 342 -1.67 -18.77 -23.25
CA LYS A 342 -2.99 -18.27 -22.84
C LYS A 342 -2.83 -17.12 -21.84
N TRP A 343 -1.97 -17.27 -20.84
CA TRP A 343 -1.69 -16.21 -19.87
C TRP A 343 -1.04 -14.98 -20.50
N ALA A 344 -0.11 -15.17 -21.45
CA ALA A 344 0.48 -14.06 -22.19
C ALA A 344 -0.59 -13.22 -22.92
N ALA A 345 -1.58 -13.87 -23.54
CA ALA A 345 -2.69 -13.20 -24.20
C ALA A 345 -3.66 -12.52 -23.20
N VAL A 346 -4.01 -13.20 -22.10
CA VAL A 346 -4.94 -12.68 -21.07
C VAL A 346 -4.41 -11.38 -20.44
N PHE A 347 -3.11 -11.33 -20.12
CA PHE A 347 -2.48 -10.20 -19.43
C PHE A 347 -1.82 -9.20 -20.39
N GLN A 348 -2.07 -9.30 -21.70
CA GLN A 348 -1.62 -8.29 -22.64
C GLN A 348 -2.36 -6.98 -22.38
N ARG A 349 -1.61 -5.92 -22.04
CA ARG A 349 -2.20 -4.59 -21.83
C ARG A 349 -2.72 -4.03 -23.16
N PRO A 350 -3.94 -3.45 -23.19
CA PRO A 350 -4.40 -2.68 -24.33
C PRO A 350 -3.42 -1.53 -24.63
N ALA A 351 -3.15 -1.29 -25.91
CA ALA A 351 -2.39 -0.10 -26.33
C ALA A 351 -3.28 1.15 -26.22
N GLY A 352 -2.70 2.28 -25.82
CA GLY A 352 -3.37 3.58 -25.88
C GLY A 352 -3.95 4.13 -24.57
N ALA A 353 -3.40 3.78 -23.41
CA ALA A 353 -3.66 4.57 -22.20
C ALA A 353 -2.93 5.91 -22.29
N ASP A 354 -3.60 7.00 -21.95
CA ASP A 354 -2.98 8.32 -21.84
C ASP A 354 -1.78 8.26 -20.88
N ARG A 355 -0.71 9.01 -21.20
CA ARG A 355 0.46 9.10 -20.32
C ARG A 355 0.00 9.73 -19.01
N ALA A 356 0.22 9.02 -17.90
CA ALA A 356 -0.10 9.55 -16.59
C ALA A 356 0.75 10.80 -16.31
N ASP A 357 0.23 11.70 -15.45
CA ASP A 357 1.03 12.78 -14.90
C ASP A 357 2.29 12.24 -14.20
N VAL A 358 3.39 13.01 -14.22
CA VAL A 358 4.68 12.51 -13.74
C VAL A 358 4.70 12.18 -12.26
N ASP A 359 3.89 12.84 -11.42
CA ASP A 359 3.79 12.52 -9.98
C ASP A 359 3.18 11.13 -9.76
N GLU A 360 2.30 10.73 -10.68
CA GLU A 360 1.64 9.45 -10.69
C GLU A 360 2.49 8.37 -11.38
N ASP A 361 3.34 8.73 -12.33
CA ASP A 361 3.99 7.78 -13.26
C ASP A 361 5.16 6.96 -12.66
N LEU A 362 5.21 6.72 -11.35
CA LEU A 362 6.19 5.84 -10.70
C LEU A 362 6.30 4.47 -11.40
N TYR A 363 5.15 3.86 -11.73
CA TYR A 363 5.08 2.52 -12.30
C TYR A 363 5.15 2.48 -13.84
N GLY A 364 5.42 3.62 -14.49
CA GLY A 364 5.68 3.70 -15.94
C GLY A 364 7.00 3.06 -16.38
N GLY A 365 7.92 2.80 -15.45
CA GLY A 365 9.20 2.17 -15.70
C GLY A 365 10.20 2.43 -14.58
N PHE A 366 11.23 1.57 -14.47
CA PHE A 366 12.32 1.79 -13.51
C PHE A 366 13.31 2.84 -14.03
N VAL A 367 13.74 3.74 -13.15
CA VAL A 367 14.83 4.69 -13.44
C VAL A 367 16.15 3.92 -13.57
N GLY A 368 16.92 4.19 -14.63
CA GLY A 368 18.21 3.57 -14.86
C GLY A 368 19.28 4.04 -13.85
N ASN A 369 20.31 3.21 -13.63
CA ASN A 369 21.38 3.49 -12.66
C ASN A 369 22.12 4.83 -12.92
N GLY A 370 22.26 5.23 -14.19
CA GLY A 370 22.91 6.49 -14.56
C GLY A 370 22.14 7.71 -14.06
N ASP A 371 20.83 7.75 -14.30
CA ASP A 371 19.98 8.82 -13.79
C ASP A 371 19.80 8.74 -12.27
N ARG A 372 19.74 7.54 -11.68
CA ARG A 372 19.73 7.38 -10.23
C ARG A 372 20.96 8.02 -9.55
N LYS A 373 22.15 7.85 -10.14
CA LYS A 373 23.37 8.48 -9.64
C LYS A 373 23.26 10.02 -9.67
N LYS A 374 22.77 10.58 -10.78
CA LYS A 374 22.53 12.01 -10.92
C LYS A 374 21.54 12.54 -9.89
N LEU A 375 20.42 11.84 -9.67
CA LEU A 375 19.43 12.22 -8.65
C LEU A 375 20.05 12.26 -7.26
N ASN A 376 20.88 11.28 -6.90
CA ASN A 376 21.58 11.27 -5.63
C ASN A 376 22.59 12.43 -5.49
N GLU A 377 23.28 12.81 -6.56
CA GLU A 377 24.15 13.98 -6.58
C GLU A 377 23.35 15.28 -6.37
N LEU A 378 22.24 15.46 -7.09
CA LEU A 378 21.36 16.63 -6.97
C LEU A 378 20.79 16.80 -5.56
N ARG A 379 20.40 15.71 -4.90
CA ARG A 379 19.89 15.72 -3.52
C ARG A 379 20.91 16.19 -2.48
N GLY A 380 22.20 16.16 -2.83
CA GLY A 380 23.29 16.63 -1.96
C GLY A 380 23.62 18.12 -2.13
N LEU A 381 23.03 18.80 -3.12
CA LEU A 381 23.30 20.21 -3.40
C LEU A 381 22.45 21.14 -2.50
N ASP A 382 22.95 22.35 -2.27
CA ASP A 382 22.11 23.42 -1.72
C ASP A 382 21.00 23.80 -2.72
N PRO A 383 19.82 24.26 -2.26
CA PRO A 383 18.72 24.67 -3.16
C PRO A 383 19.10 25.67 -4.25
N VAL A 384 20.00 26.63 -3.98
CA VAL A 384 20.42 27.61 -4.99
C VAL A 384 21.30 26.95 -6.05
N GLU A 385 22.28 26.15 -5.65
CA GLU A 385 23.12 25.37 -6.56
C GLU A 385 22.30 24.36 -7.38
N LEU A 386 21.32 23.71 -6.75
CA LEU A 386 20.37 22.80 -7.41
C LEU A 386 19.64 23.49 -8.57
N GLY A 387 19.17 24.73 -8.36
CA GLY A 387 18.47 25.50 -9.39
C GLY A 387 19.36 25.98 -10.54
N GLN A 388 20.68 26.01 -10.35
CA GLN A 388 21.66 26.46 -11.36
C GLN A 388 22.35 25.30 -12.08
N THR A 389 22.17 24.07 -11.59
CA THR A 389 22.89 22.90 -12.11
C THR A 389 22.30 22.44 -13.46
N PRO A 390 23.06 22.50 -14.56
CA PRO A 390 22.59 22.00 -15.85
C PRO A 390 22.58 20.46 -15.83
N ILE A 391 21.41 19.88 -16.05
CA ILE A 391 21.25 18.42 -16.05
C ILE A 391 20.27 17.96 -17.12
N SER A 392 20.51 16.76 -17.64
CA SER A 392 19.60 16.05 -18.52
C SER A 392 19.49 14.60 -18.08
N PHE A 393 18.32 14.01 -18.33
CA PHE A 393 18.02 12.62 -17.96
C PHE A 393 17.79 11.75 -19.20
N GLN A 394 18.05 10.46 -19.09
CA GLN A 394 17.60 9.49 -20.10
C GLN A 394 16.11 9.23 -19.94
N ASP A 395 15.62 9.26 -18.70
CA ASP A 395 14.22 9.20 -18.37
C ASP A 395 13.57 10.59 -18.42
N GLU A 396 12.77 10.83 -19.45
CA GLU A 396 12.09 12.11 -19.70
C GLU A 396 11.20 12.58 -18.54
N ARG A 397 10.72 11.66 -17.67
CA ARG A 397 9.87 12.02 -16.54
C ARG A 397 10.60 12.87 -15.51
N LEU A 398 11.92 12.67 -15.39
CA LEU A 398 12.73 13.26 -14.32
C LEU A 398 12.94 14.76 -14.47
N GLU A 399 12.87 15.31 -15.68
CA GLU A 399 12.98 16.76 -15.89
C GLU A 399 11.80 17.52 -15.26
N GLU A 400 10.58 17.04 -15.50
CA GLU A 400 9.37 17.61 -14.90
C GLU A 400 9.33 17.36 -13.39
N ILE A 401 9.73 16.17 -12.92
CA ILE A 401 9.79 15.87 -11.49
C ILE A 401 10.78 16.79 -10.77
N LEU A 402 11.96 17.02 -11.35
CA LEU A 402 12.95 17.94 -10.78
C LEU A 402 12.42 19.37 -10.71
N PHE A 403 11.73 19.83 -11.76
CA PHE A 403 11.09 21.15 -11.76
C PHE A 403 10.04 21.26 -10.64
N ARG A 404 9.10 20.31 -10.53
CA ARG A 404 8.07 20.33 -9.49
C ARG A 404 8.65 20.17 -8.08
N TYR A 405 9.68 19.35 -7.91
CA TYR A 405 10.41 19.21 -6.65
C TYR A 405 10.97 20.55 -6.17
N ARG A 406 11.64 21.29 -7.07
CA ARG A 406 12.15 22.64 -6.77
C ARG A 406 11.03 23.62 -6.47
N ALA A 407 9.98 23.64 -7.30
CA ALA A 407 8.89 24.61 -7.15
C ALA A 407 8.10 24.42 -5.85
N ARG A 408 7.88 23.17 -5.43
CA ARG A 408 7.16 22.84 -4.19
C ARG A 408 7.98 23.11 -2.92
N ASN A 409 9.28 22.78 -2.94
CA ASN A 409 10.11 22.80 -1.73
C ASN A 409 10.99 24.04 -1.60
N PHE A 410 11.39 24.64 -2.73
CA PHE A 410 12.34 25.75 -2.79
C PHE A 410 11.87 26.84 -3.79
N PRO A 411 10.63 27.37 -3.65
CA PRO A 411 10.08 28.32 -4.62
C PRO A 411 10.91 29.60 -4.78
N HIS A 412 11.67 29.99 -3.75
CA HIS A 412 12.59 31.14 -3.77
C HIS A 412 13.79 30.96 -4.73
N THR A 413 14.01 29.76 -5.25
CA THR A 413 15.09 29.44 -6.19
C THR A 413 14.65 29.50 -7.65
N LEU A 414 13.36 29.73 -7.91
CA LEU A 414 12.80 29.78 -9.25
C LEU A 414 13.13 31.12 -9.93
N THR A 415 13.43 31.07 -11.23
CA THR A 415 13.49 32.28 -12.07
C THR A 415 12.09 32.85 -12.34
N GLU A 416 11.99 34.04 -12.92
CA GLU A 416 10.70 34.64 -13.30
C GLU A 416 9.91 33.75 -14.29
N ASP A 417 10.58 33.17 -15.28
CA ASP A 417 9.96 32.25 -16.25
C ASP A 417 9.49 30.94 -15.57
N GLU A 418 10.28 30.43 -14.62
CA GLU A 418 9.93 29.23 -13.86
C GLU A 418 8.77 29.48 -12.90
N LEU A 419 8.70 30.66 -12.28
CA LEU A 419 7.56 31.10 -11.46
C LEU A 419 6.29 31.17 -12.31
N GLN A 420 6.36 31.77 -13.50
CA GLN A 420 5.21 31.84 -14.40
C GLN A 420 4.74 30.44 -14.83
N ARG A 421 5.67 29.53 -15.15
CA ARG A 421 5.36 28.13 -15.45
C ARG A 421 4.71 27.43 -14.25
N TRP A 422 5.20 27.69 -13.04
CA TRP A 422 4.64 27.12 -11.82
C TRP A 422 3.22 27.62 -11.54
N GLU A 423 2.94 28.91 -11.74
CA GLU A 423 1.59 29.46 -11.63
C GLU A 423 0.64 28.85 -12.66
N THR A 424 1.08 28.66 -13.91
CA THR A 424 0.27 27.94 -14.91
C THR A 424 -0.03 26.51 -14.46
N HIS A 425 0.93 25.81 -13.87
CA HIS A 425 0.69 24.47 -13.32
C HIS A 425 -0.31 24.48 -12.17
N ARG A 426 -0.20 25.43 -11.23
CA ARG A 426 -1.16 25.59 -10.12
C ARG A 426 -2.57 25.87 -10.62
N VAL A 427 -2.73 26.73 -11.64
CA VAL A 427 -4.03 26.97 -12.29
C VAL A 427 -4.58 25.67 -12.90
N ALA A 428 -3.76 24.93 -13.65
CA ALA A 428 -4.18 23.65 -14.23
C ALA A 428 -4.64 22.66 -13.14
N CYS A 429 -3.93 22.60 -12.01
CA CYS A 429 -4.28 21.71 -10.91
C CYS A 429 -5.55 22.13 -10.17
N LEU A 430 -5.66 23.41 -9.81
CA LEU A 430 -6.68 23.91 -8.88
C LEU A 430 -7.94 24.44 -9.57
N HIS A 431 -7.88 24.81 -10.86
CA HIS A 431 -9.04 25.28 -11.63
C HIS A 431 -9.45 24.32 -12.77
N GLU A 432 -8.48 23.66 -13.42
CA GLU A 432 -8.74 22.88 -14.65
C GLU A 432 -8.80 21.36 -14.43
N GLY A 433 -8.66 20.89 -13.19
CA GLY A 433 -8.79 19.47 -12.83
C GLY A 433 -7.60 18.60 -13.21
N ALA A 434 -6.42 19.19 -13.46
CA ALA A 434 -5.18 18.41 -13.66
C ALA A 434 -4.64 17.82 -12.35
N GLY A 435 -5.06 18.34 -11.20
CA GLY A 435 -4.69 17.87 -9.88
C GLY A 435 -5.62 16.77 -9.35
N PRO A 436 -5.43 16.33 -8.09
CA PRO A 436 -6.31 15.35 -7.46
C PRO A 436 -7.75 15.87 -7.29
N ARG A 437 -7.88 17.18 -7.02
CA ARG A 437 -9.14 17.92 -6.83
C ARG A 437 -8.94 19.37 -7.30
N ASP A 438 -9.95 19.90 -7.98
CA ASP A 438 -10.08 21.32 -8.31
C ASP A 438 -10.94 22.05 -7.26
N LEU A 439 -10.91 23.38 -7.26
CA LEU A 439 -11.61 24.23 -6.31
C LEU A 439 -13.14 24.06 -6.37
N MET A 440 -13.71 23.91 -7.57
CA MET A 440 -15.16 23.78 -7.75
C MET A 440 -15.65 22.48 -7.11
N SER A 441 -15.04 21.34 -7.48
CA SER A 441 -15.40 20.03 -6.91
C SER A 441 -15.08 19.93 -5.42
N PHE A 442 -14.06 20.64 -4.94
CA PHE A 442 -13.72 20.72 -3.53
C PHE A 442 -14.78 21.46 -2.71
N PHE A 443 -15.22 22.64 -3.16
CA PHE A 443 -16.27 23.41 -2.47
C PHE A 443 -17.62 22.69 -2.50
N GLU A 444 -18.01 22.10 -3.64
CA GLU A 444 -19.23 21.28 -3.73
C GLU A 444 -19.21 20.11 -2.73
N LYS A 445 -18.05 19.46 -2.55
CA LYS A 445 -17.90 18.38 -1.57
C LYS A 445 -17.99 18.89 -0.12
N ILE A 446 -17.40 20.04 0.18
CA ILE A 446 -17.53 20.68 1.51
C ILE A 446 -19.00 20.99 1.81
N ASP A 447 -19.71 21.63 0.89
CA ASP A 447 -21.12 21.99 1.07
C ASP A 447 -21.98 20.73 1.32
N ALA A 448 -21.78 19.67 0.56
CA ALA A 448 -22.50 18.41 0.75
C ALA A 448 -22.22 17.75 2.11
N LEU A 449 -20.98 17.79 2.60
CA LEU A 449 -20.62 17.22 3.90
C LEU A 449 -21.19 18.07 5.05
N SER A 450 -21.23 19.39 4.89
CA SER A 450 -21.72 20.33 5.90
C SER A 450 -23.16 20.04 6.36
N GLU A 451 -23.98 19.40 5.52
CA GLU A 451 -25.36 19.03 5.86
C GLU A 451 -25.47 17.93 6.92
N THR A 452 -24.39 17.17 7.17
CA THR A 452 -24.45 15.92 7.95
C THR A 452 -23.45 15.81 9.09
N VAL A 453 -22.46 16.70 9.13
CA VAL A 453 -21.41 16.69 10.17
C VAL A 453 -21.89 17.31 11.48
N ASP A 454 -21.15 17.06 12.55
CA ASP A 454 -21.35 17.71 13.85
C ASP A 454 -20.58 19.04 13.94
N GLU A 455 -20.67 19.73 15.08
CA GLU A 455 -20.00 21.02 15.33
C GLU A 455 -18.48 20.97 15.07
N ARG A 456 -17.82 19.86 15.47
CA ARG A 456 -16.40 19.65 15.17
C ARG A 456 -16.15 19.55 13.67
N GLY A 457 -17.01 18.83 12.95
CA GLY A 457 -16.90 18.72 11.50
C GLY A 457 -17.16 20.05 10.79
N GLU A 458 -18.10 20.86 11.25
CA GLU A 458 -18.33 22.21 10.72
C GLU A 458 -17.08 23.10 10.86
N GLU A 459 -16.41 23.07 12.02
CA GLU A 459 -15.15 23.79 12.24
C GLU A 459 -14.04 23.34 11.28
N ILE A 460 -13.90 22.02 11.08
CA ILE A 460 -12.92 21.46 10.14
C ILE A 460 -13.22 21.92 8.71
N LEU A 461 -14.47 21.79 8.27
CA LEU A 461 -14.90 22.17 6.92
C LEU A 461 -14.75 23.67 6.66
N GLY A 462 -15.07 24.52 7.65
CA GLY A 462 -14.84 25.96 7.58
C GLY A 462 -13.36 26.30 7.41
N ALA A 463 -12.48 25.66 8.18
CA ALA A 463 -11.04 25.83 8.02
C ALA A 463 -10.55 25.36 6.63
N LEU A 464 -11.11 24.29 6.08
CA LEU A 464 -10.76 23.86 4.72
C LEU A 464 -11.15 24.87 3.65
N TYR A 465 -12.26 25.58 3.84
CA TYR A 465 -12.67 26.68 2.96
C TYR A 465 -11.62 27.81 2.98
N ASP A 466 -11.23 28.26 4.17
CA ASP A 466 -10.19 29.29 4.35
C ASP A 466 -8.85 28.88 3.72
N TYR A 467 -8.47 27.61 3.85
CA TYR A 467 -7.26 27.08 3.22
C TYR A 467 -7.32 27.19 1.70
N ALA A 468 -8.43 26.74 1.09
CA ALA A 468 -8.60 26.76 -0.35
C ALA A 468 -8.55 28.19 -0.92
N GLU A 469 -9.21 29.14 -0.25
CA GLU A 469 -9.12 30.56 -0.63
C GLU A 469 -7.70 31.11 -0.54
N SER A 470 -6.94 30.72 0.49
CA SER A 470 -5.57 31.22 0.70
C SER A 470 -4.57 30.77 -0.37
N ILE A 471 -4.82 29.63 -1.02
CA ILE A 471 -3.93 29.08 -2.05
C ILE A 471 -4.50 29.20 -3.48
N ALA A 472 -5.71 29.73 -3.64
CA ALA A 472 -6.33 29.86 -4.95
C ALA A 472 -5.52 30.78 -5.87
N PRO A 473 -5.07 30.31 -7.05
CA PRO A 473 -4.50 31.19 -8.07
C PRO A 473 -5.57 32.19 -8.53
N PRO A 474 -5.18 33.41 -8.96
CA PRO A 474 -6.11 34.37 -9.55
C PRO A 474 -6.96 33.69 -10.63
N ALA A 475 -8.27 33.95 -10.61
CA ALA A 475 -9.16 33.40 -11.63
C ALA A 475 -8.68 33.80 -13.04
N PRO A 476 -8.64 32.87 -14.01
CA PRO A 476 -8.15 33.12 -15.35
C PRO A 476 -8.97 34.15 -16.14
#